data_AF-A0A950L2N6-F1
#
_entry.id   AF-A0A950L2N6-F1
#
_cell.length_a   1.000
_cell.length_b   1.000
_cell.length_c   1.000
_cell.angle_alpha   90.00
_cell.angle_beta   90.00
_cell.angle_gamma   90.00
#
_symmetry.space_group_name_H-M   'P 1'
#
loop_
_entity.id
_entity.type
_entity.pdbx_description
1 polymer ?
#
loop_
_entity_poly.entity_id
_entity_poly.type
_entity_poly.pdbx_seq_one_letter_code
_entity_poly.pdbx_strand_id
1 'polypeptide(L)'
;MMLRWQVTESVLLMALILGSCSKPREDSASTAGEPTTHAGETIFQTRCFVCHGREGQGNGPASTGLGAPVRDLTSPSWQDSASDETIRSVIRNGAQAVGGSAAMTPNRDLSDGQVESLVRYIRTLRRR
;
A
#
# COMPACT_ATOMS: atom_id res chain seq x y z
N MET A 1 33.15 9.22 -56.00
CA MET A 1 32.69 9.17 -54.59
C MET A 1 31.92 7.86 -54.40
N MET A 2 32.58 6.81 -53.91
CA MET A 2 32.61 6.43 -52.47
C MET A 2 31.23 5.98 -51.95
N LEU A 3 31.00 4.78 -51.42
CA LEU A 3 31.64 3.45 -51.48
C LEU A 3 30.56 2.51 -50.89
N ARG A 4 30.13 1.49 -51.63
CA ARG A 4 29.28 0.40 -51.11
C ARG A 4 30.16 -0.45 -50.19
N TRP A 5 29.84 -0.53 -48.89
CA TRP A 5 30.50 -1.48 -47.98
C TRP A 5 29.51 -2.57 -47.59
N GLN A 6 29.64 -3.68 -48.32
CA GLN A 6 29.18 -4.99 -47.90
C GLN A 6 30.34 -5.58 -47.10
N VAL A 7 30.11 -5.92 -45.84
CA VAL A 7 30.96 -6.88 -45.10
C VAL A 7 30.04 -7.97 -44.58
N THR A 8 29.82 -8.94 -45.45
CA THR A 8 29.83 -10.35 -45.07
C THR A 8 31.10 -10.60 -44.25
N GLU A 9 31.03 -11.30 -43.11
CA GLU A 9 31.99 -12.33 -42.67
C GLU A 9 31.48 -12.94 -41.35
N SER A 10 30.88 -14.11 -41.53
CA SER A 10 30.96 -15.29 -40.67
C SER A 10 31.93 -15.21 -39.48
N VAL A 11 31.40 -15.19 -38.27
CA VAL A 11 32.10 -15.76 -37.11
C VAL A 11 31.23 -16.87 -36.55
N LEU A 12 31.44 -18.05 -37.13
CA LEU A 12 31.04 -19.33 -36.57
C LEU A 12 32.07 -19.68 -35.48
N LEU A 13 31.73 -19.44 -34.22
CA LEU A 13 32.44 -20.03 -33.09
C LEU A 13 31.39 -20.61 -32.13
N MET A 14 31.42 -21.94 -32.04
CA MET A 14 30.72 -22.75 -31.06
C MET A 14 30.92 -22.22 -29.65
N ALA A 15 29.82 -22.00 -28.94
CA ALA A 15 29.76 -22.20 -27.50
C ALA A 15 28.53 -23.07 -27.21
N LEU A 16 28.77 -24.38 -27.15
CA LEU A 16 27.90 -25.34 -26.48
C LEU A 16 27.85 -24.97 -24.99
N ILE A 17 26.87 -24.16 -24.60
CA ILE A 17 26.50 -24.02 -23.18
C ILE A 17 25.37 -25.00 -22.91
N LEU A 18 25.77 -26.09 -22.28
CA LEU A 18 24.90 -27.09 -21.68
C LEU A 18 23.85 -26.41 -20.78
N GLY A 19 22.59 -26.76 -21.06
CA GLY A 19 21.56 -27.00 -20.05
C GLY A 19 21.50 -26.06 -18.85
N SER A 20 20.72 -25.00 -18.99
CA SER A 20 19.85 -24.60 -17.90
C SER A 20 18.53 -24.12 -18.49
N CYS A 21 17.55 -25.04 -18.60
CA CYS A 21 16.15 -24.67 -18.56
C CYS A 21 15.87 -24.11 -17.15
N SER A 22 16.36 -22.90 -16.90
CA SER A 22 15.78 -22.03 -15.91
C SER A 22 14.40 -21.72 -16.47
N LYS A 23 13.40 -22.51 -16.04
CA LYS A 23 12.00 -22.14 -16.23
C LYS A 23 11.92 -20.67 -15.82
N PRO A 24 11.50 -19.75 -16.69
CA PRO A 24 11.02 -18.46 -16.19
C PRO A 24 10.00 -18.85 -15.13
N ARG A 25 10.24 -18.45 -13.88
CA ARG A 25 9.12 -18.44 -12.94
C ARG A 25 8.14 -17.49 -13.58
N GLU A 26 7.04 -18.08 -14.04
CA GLU A 26 5.83 -17.38 -14.39
C GLU A 26 5.32 -16.76 -13.10
N ASP A 27 6.00 -15.72 -12.63
CA ASP A 27 5.49 -14.74 -11.68
C ASP A 27 4.53 -13.84 -12.47
N SER A 28 3.56 -14.47 -13.11
CA SER A 28 2.49 -13.88 -13.90
C SER A 28 1.17 -14.30 -13.27
N ALA A 29 1.03 -13.98 -11.98
CA ALA A 29 -0.24 -13.93 -11.30
C ALA A 29 -0.20 -12.83 -10.23
N SER A 30 -0.88 -11.73 -10.55
CA SER A 30 -1.30 -10.64 -9.68
C SER A 30 -0.29 -9.54 -9.37
N THR A 31 -0.47 -8.39 -10.04
CA THR A 31 0.00 -7.06 -9.65
C THR A 31 -0.72 -6.57 -8.38
N ALA A 32 -0.66 -7.39 -7.33
CA ALA A 32 -0.99 -7.05 -5.96
C ALA A 32 -0.10 -7.95 -5.11
N GLY A 33 1.14 -7.50 -4.86
CA GLY A 33 2.04 -8.19 -3.96
C GLY A 33 1.38 -8.42 -2.60
N GLU A 34 1.88 -9.41 -1.87
CA GLU A 34 1.46 -9.69 -0.49
C GLU A 34 1.32 -8.40 0.32
N PRO A 35 0.29 -8.26 1.19
CA PRO A 35 0.13 -7.03 1.94
C PRO A 35 1.40 -6.76 2.76
N THR A 36 1.84 -5.50 2.86
CA THR A 36 3.04 -5.15 3.63
C THR A 36 2.82 -3.87 4.43
N THR A 37 3.51 -3.74 5.56
CA THR A 37 3.53 -2.50 6.35
C THR A 37 3.99 -1.31 5.51
N HIS A 38 4.99 -1.49 4.63
CA HIS A 38 5.50 -0.43 3.77
C HIS A 38 4.49 0.05 2.71
N ALA A 39 3.76 -0.88 2.09
CA ALA A 39 2.66 -0.50 1.20
C ALA A 39 1.57 0.27 1.96
N GLY A 40 1.25 -0.16 3.18
CA GLY A 40 0.30 0.51 4.06
C GLY A 40 0.73 1.93 4.41
N GLU A 41 2.00 2.12 4.76
CA GLU A 41 2.60 3.43 5.01
C GLU A 41 2.45 4.34 3.80
N THR A 42 2.81 3.85 2.62
CA THR A 42 2.73 4.63 1.37
C THR A 42 1.29 5.12 1.12
N ILE A 43 0.30 4.23 1.27
CA ILE A 43 -1.11 4.58 1.11
C ILE A 43 -1.55 5.59 2.18
N PHE A 44 -1.16 5.36 3.43
CA PHE A 44 -1.52 6.23 4.55
C PHE A 44 -0.97 7.65 4.36
N GLN A 45 0.30 7.77 3.98
CA GLN A 45 0.96 9.06 3.73
C GLN A 45 0.43 9.78 2.49
N THR A 46 -0.25 9.07 1.58
CA THR A 46 -0.86 9.66 0.39
C THR A 46 -2.31 10.06 0.63
N ARG A 47 -3.08 9.27 1.38
CA ARG A 47 -4.55 9.40 1.48
C ARG A 47 -5.06 9.75 2.87
N CYS A 48 -4.48 9.15 3.91
CA CYS A 48 -5.04 9.20 5.27
C CYS A 48 -4.46 10.36 6.10
N PHE A 49 -3.22 10.78 5.82
CA PHE A 49 -2.50 11.78 6.61
C PHE A 49 -3.22 13.15 6.64
N VAL A 50 -4.00 13.47 5.60
CA VAL A 50 -4.69 14.76 5.49
C VAL A 50 -5.65 14.99 6.67
N CYS A 51 -6.25 13.91 7.19
CA CYS A 51 -7.11 13.96 8.37
C CYS A 51 -6.39 13.41 9.62
N HIS A 52 -5.71 12.27 9.49
CA HIS A 52 -5.11 11.58 10.64
C HIS A 52 -3.73 12.11 11.05
N GLY A 53 -3.13 13.01 10.27
CA GLY A 53 -1.75 13.47 10.47
C GLY A 53 -0.72 12.43 10.01
N ARG A 54 0.52 12.86 9.75
CA ARG A 54 1.60 11.95 9.27
C ARG A 54 1.92 10.85 10.27
N GLU A 55 1.81 11.17 11.56
CA GLU A 55 2.10 10.26 12.66
C GLU A 55 0.83 9.59 13.23
N GLY A 56 -0.34 9.80 12.60
CA GLY A 56 -1.60 9.19 13.02
C GLY A 56 -2.27 9.80 14.25
N GLN A 57 -1.88 11.00 14.67
CA GLN A 57 -2.35 11.61 15.92
C GLN A 57 -3.71 12.35 15.80
N GLY A 58 -4.35 12.30 14.64
CA GLY A 58 -5.61 13.02 14.39
C GLY A 58 -5.43 14.52 14.17
N ASN A 59 -4.19 14.96 13.91
CA ASN A 59 -3.82 16.37 13.73
C ASN A 59 -3.49 16.72 12.27
N GLY A 60 -4.10 16.01 11.31
CA GLY A 60 -3.95 16.32 9.90
C GLY A 60 -4.50 17.71 9.54
N PRO A 61 -4.03 18.34 8.45
CA PRO A 61 -4.44 19.68 8.06
C PRO A 61 -5.97 19.87 7.90
N ALA A 62 -6.72 18.81 7.58
CA ALA A 62 -8.17 18.86 7.47
C ALA A 62 -8.90 18.66 8.81
N SER A 63 -8.22 18.28 9.90
CA SER A 63 -8.88 17.83 11.14
C SER A 63 -9.69 18.93 11.83
N THR A 64 -9.26 20.20 11.74
CA THR A 64 -9.93 21.34 12.40
C THR A 64 -11.31 21.66 11.80
N GLY A 65 -11.61 21.21 10.58
CA GLY A 65 -12.85 21.53 9.87
C GLY A 65 -13.98 20.50 9.98
N LEU A 66 -13.74 19.35 10.64
CA LEU A 66 -14.64 18.19 10.54
C LEU A 66 -15.76 18.14 11.61
N GLY A 67 -15.87 19.17 12.46
CA GLY A 67 -16.91 19.27 13.50
C GLY A 67 -16.80 18.27 14.65
N ALA A 68 -15.89 17.31 14.55
CA ALA A 68 -15.54 16.33 15.58
C ALA A 68 -14.04 16.01 15.50
N PRO A 69 -13.41 15.66 16.64
CA PRO A 69 -12.00 15.30 16.63
C PRO A 69 -11.75 14.03 15.80
N VAL A 70 -10.68 14.06 15.00
CA VAL A 70 -10.20 12.86 14.30
C VAL A 70 -9.54 11.93 15.32
N ARG A 71 -9.74 10.62 15.15
CA ARG A 71 -9.18 9.60 16.04
C ARG A 71 -7.64 9.67 16.06
N ASP A 72 -7.07 9.75 17.26
CA ASP A 72 -5.66 9.44 17.50
C ASP A 72 -5.44 7.93 17.40
N LEU A 73 -4.80 7.51 16.31
CA LEU A 73 -4.46 6.12 16.00
C LEU A 73 -3.25 5.62 16.81
N THR A 74 -2.53 6.50 17.49
CA THR A 74 -1.36 6.13 18.30
C THR A 74 -1.74 5.70 19.72
N SER A 75 -2.96 6.05 20.15
CA SER A 75 -3.46 5.80 21.50
C SER A 75 -3.45 4.30 21.83
N PRO A 76 -2.76 3.87 22.92
CA PRO A 76 -2.74 2.47 23.33
C PRO A 76 -4.13 1.93 23.63
N SER A 77 -4.96 2.71 24.33
CA SER A 77 -6.32 2.29 24.69
C SER A 77 -7.21 2.11 23.47
N TRP A 78 -7.08 2.99 22.46
CA TRP A 78 -7.79 2.79 21.20
C TRP A 78 -7.28 1.55 20.46
N GLN A 79 -5.95 1.40 20.33
CA GLN A 79 -5.34 0.24 19.68
C GLN A 79 -5.78 -1.08 20.32
N ASP A 80 -5.86 -1.14 21.65
CA ASP A 80 -6.29 -2.34 22.37
C ASP A 80 -7.80 -2.61 22.20
N SER A 81 -8.63 -1.56 22.11
CA SER A 81 -10.09 -1.71 21.97
C SER A 81 -10.58 -1.96 20.54
N ALA A 82 -9.87 -1.44 19.53
CA ALA A 82 -10.27 -1.57 18.14
C ALA A 82 -9.76 -2.90 17.59
N SER A 83 -10.64 -3.79 17.14
CA SER A 83 -10.22 -5.00 16.43
C SER A 83 -9.75 -4.67 15.01
N ASP A 84 -8.93 -5.57 14.42
CA ASP A 84 -8.52 -5.42 13.02
C ASP A 84 -9.73 -5.40 12.08
N GLU A 85 -10.77 -6.18 12.38
CA GLU A 85 -12.02 -6.18 11.62
C GLU A 85 -12.72 -4.81 11.65
N THR A 86 -12.78 -4.18 12.83
CA THR A 86 -13.31 -2.83 12.97
C THR A 86 -12.49 -1.84 12.15
N ILE A 87 -11.16 -1.91 12.19
CA ILE A 87 -10.28 -1.03 11.39
C ILE A 87 -10.54 -1.24 9.89
N ARG A 88 -10.63 -2.49 9.42
CA ARG A 88 -10.98 -2.80 8.03
C ARG A 88 -12.33 -2.23 7.63
N SER A 89 -13.33 -2.41 8.49
CA SER A 89 -14.67 -1.90 8.25
C SER A 89 -14.66 -0.38 8.13
N VAL A 90 -13.96 0.34 9.01
CA VAL A 90 -13.84 1.80 8.92
C VAL A 90 -13.14 2.24 7.64
N ILE A 91 -12.04 1.59 7.25
CA ILE A 91 -11.30 1.94 6.02
C ILE A 91 -12.20 1.76 4.80
N ARG A 92 -12.87 0.60 4.69
CA ARG A 92 -13.70 0.29 3.52
C ARG A 92 -15.00 1.05 3.52
N ASN A 93 -15.73 0.99 4.64
CA ASN A 93 -17.12 1.40 4.78
C ASN A 93 -17.31 2.79 5.37
N GLY A 94 -16.22 3.48 5.75
CA GLY A 94 -16.30 4.74 6.47
C GLY A 94 -16.64 4.52 7.95
N ALA A 95 -16.46 5.56 8.77
CA ALA A 95 -16.61 5.39 10.22
C ALA A 95 -18.08 5.24 10.66
N GLN A 96 -19.07 5.69 9.87
CA GLN A 96 -20.48 5.48 10.18
C GLN A 96 -20.88 4.01 10.25
N ALA A 97 -20.17 3.11 9.55
CA ALA A 97 -20.42 1.67 9.61
C ALA A 97 -20.25 1.08 11.03
N VAL A 98 -19.57 1.81 11.92
CA VAL A 98 -19.37 1.44 13.32
C VAL A 98 -19.82 2.56 14.28
N GLY A 99 -20.74 3.42 13.83
CA GLY A 99 -21.30 4.51 14.65
C GLY A 99 -20.40 5.75 14.80
N GLY A 100 -19.36 5.87 13.99
CA GLY A 100 -18.46 7.03 13.96
C GLY A 100 -18.92 8.17 13.03
N SER A 101 -18.05 9.15 12.83
CA SER A 101 -18.35 10.36 12.03
C SER A 101 -18.54 10.08 10.54
N ALA A 102 -19.48 10.78 9.91
CA ALA A 102 -19.69 10.79 8.45
C ALA A 102 -18.49 11.38 7.67
N ALA A 103 -17.64 12.16 8.35
CA ALA A 103 -16.46 12.76 7.74
C ALA A 103 -15.41 11.74 7.27
N MET A 104 -15.37 10.55 7.88
CA MET A 104 -14.51 9.47 7.41
C MET A 104 -15.28 8.64 6.38
N THR A 105 -15.15 9.03 5.11
CA THR A 105 -15.88 8.42 4.00
C THR A 105 -15.31 7.03 3.63
N PRO A 106 -16.13 6.15 2.99
CA PRO A 106 -15.69 4.87 2.47
C PRO A 106 -14.53 4.97 1.46
N ASN A 107 -13.54 4.07 1.52
CA ASN A 107 -12.49 3.91 0.50
C ASN A 107 -12.73 2.63 -0.31
N ARG A 108 -13.80 2.63 -1.12
CA ARG A 108 -14.28 1.45 -1.88
C ARG A 108 -13.35 1.00 -3.00
N ASP A 109 -12.48 1.90 -3.45
CA ASP A 109 -11.53 1.66 -4.52
C ASP A 109 -10.28 0.89 -4.06
N LEU A 110 -10.04 0.80 -2.75
CA LEU A 110 -8.93 0.03 -2.21
C LEU A 110 -9.17 -1.47 -2.34
N SER A 111 -8.19 -2.19 -2.88
CA SER A 111 -8.19 -3.65 -2.93
C SER A 111 -8.02 -4.25 -1.53
N ASP A 112 -8.31 -5.54 -1.41
CA ASP A 112 -8.19 -6.24 -0.12
C ASP A 112 -6.77 -6.20 0.44
N GLY A 113 -5.78 -6.43 -0.42
CA GLY A 113 -4.38 -6.35 -0.01
C GLY A 113 -3.95 -4.95 0.43
N GLN A 114 -4.52 -3.89 -0.18
CA GLN A 114 -4.25 -2.51 0.24
C GLN A 114 -4.86 -2.22 1.62
N VAL A 115 -6.08 -2.71 1.88
CA VAL A 115 -6.73 -2.55 3.18
C VAL A 115 -5.96 -3.31 4.27
N GLU A 116 -5.52 -4.55 4.01
CA GLU A 116 -4.70 -5.28 4.98
C GLU A 116 -3.35 -4.60 5.23
N SER A 117 -2.74 -4.04 4.19
CA SER A 117 -1.49 -3.28 4.32
C SER A 117 -1.67 -2.07 5.24
N LEU A 118 -2.76 -1.32 5.06
CA LEU A 118 -3.12 -0.19 5.93
C LEU A 118 -3.35 -0.63 7.38
N VAL A 119 -4.08 -1.73 7.62
CA VAL A 119 -4.27 -2.25 8.99
C VAL A 119 -2.93 -2.54 9.64
N ARG A 120 -2.02 -3.23 8.96
CA ARG A 120 -0.68 -3.54 9.48
C ARG A 120 0.10 -2.28 9.82
N TYR A 121 0.10 -1.28 8.94
CA TYR A 121 0.75 0.00 9.22
C TYR A 121 0.11 0.75 10.40
N ILE A 122 -1.22 0.81 10.47
CA ILE A 122 -1.92 1.46 11.59
C ILE A 122 -1.52 0.83 12.93
N ARG A 123 -1.32 -0.49 12.98
CA ARG A 123 -0.84 -1.16 14.21
C ARG A 123 0.57 -0.76 14.62
N THR A 124 1.43 -0.33 13.70
CA THR A 124 2.77 0.15 14.06
C THR A 124 2.76 1.56 14.67
N LEU A 125 1.66 2.30 14.57
CA LEU A 125 1.54 3.66 15.11
C LEU A 125 1.36 3.72 16.63
N ARG A 126 1.08 2.58 17.28
CA ARG A 126 0.87 2.51 18.73
C ARG A 126 2.08 3.08 19.49
N ARG A 127 1.84 4.09 20.34
CA ARG A 127 2.84 4.58 21.30
C ARG A 127 2.95 3.64 22.51
N ARG A 128 4.12 3.61 23.14
CA ARG A 128 4.36 2.81 24.35
C ARG A 128 3.78 3.49 25.59
#